data_AF-A0A6C0EIA9-F1
#
_entry.id   AF-A0A6C0EIA9-F1
#
_cell.length_a   1.000
_cell.length_b   1.000
_cell.length_c   1.000
_cell.angle_alpha   90.00
_cell.angle_beta   90.00
_cell.angle_gamma   90.00
#
_symmetry.space_group_name_H-M   'P 1'
#
loop_
_entity.id
_entity.type
_entity.pdbx_description
1 polymer ?
#
loop_
_entity_poly.entity_id
_entity_poly.type
_entity_poly.pdbx_seq_one_letter_code
_entity_poly.pdbx_strand_id
1 'polypeptide(L)'
;MNLIQDKYFIIRTGDFATDANKKIIYILLSFFLCLHNSIINKNMEYFYVMIGSSIVWTIIELFLNYQQIRIIKPMKVTWNNQSRNLNKYVGIILQGIQEGGAVTIIGLYFGDRFYIGFYQCFYHLLIFYMVVNMFKKQSNTKTLSKRQINTPGSLCLMGSATIFNTLVLLNNPSHFYRELNMFMSMVYISSIWTIISYYKEFRKVQVHLCNDNKYICRSDNLLDAFLILGYDVIFEIGIAYITFYNIFIIPYNHIIESK
;
A
#
# COMPACT_ATOMS: atom_id res chain seq x y z
N MET A 1 16.60 22.61 1.16
CA MET A 1 15.55 21.86 0.43
C MET A 1 14.38 22.79 0.26
N ASN A 2 14.05 23.15 -0.97
CA ASN A 2 12.85 23.91 -1.22
C ASN A 2 11.76 22.93 -1.68
N LEU A 3 10.94 22.48 -0.72
CA LEU A 3 10.00 21.35 -0.86
C LEU A 3 9.03 21.48 -2.04
N ILE A 4 8.76 22.71 -2.47
CA ILE A 4 7.82 23.03 -3.55
C ILE A 4 8.52 23.14 -4.91
N GLN A 5 9.79 23.56 -4.95
CA GLN A 5 10.52 23.82 -6.21
C GLN A 5 11.37 22.62 -6.66
N ASP A 6 11.95 21.91 -5.70
CA ASP A 6 12.69 20.67 -5.95
C ASP A 6 11.74 19.56 -6.38
N LYS A 7 12.18 18.60 -7.20
CA LYS A 7 11.35 17.45 -7.61
C LYS A 7 11.88 16.18 -6.98
N TYR A 8 11.03 15.50 -6.23
CA TYR A 8 11.35 14.24 -5.56
C TYR A 8 10.65 13.08 -6.27
N PHE A 9 11.44 12.11 -6.73
CA PHE A 9 10.94 10.96 -7.48
C PHE A 9 11.18 9.65 -6.74
N ILE A 10 10.16 8.80 -6.76
CA ILE A 10 10.29 7.38 -6.44
C ILE A 10 10.28 6.60 -7.76
N ILE A 11 11.34 5.82 -7.96
CA ILE A 11 11.52 4.97 -9.12
C ILE A 11 11.33 3.53 -8.69
N ARG A 12 10.50 2.80 -9.43
CA ARG A 12 10.33 1.36 -9.25
C ARG A 12 10.98 0.61 -10.40
N THR A 13 11.71 -0.42 -10.03
CA THR A 13 12.55 -1.26 -10.88
C THR A 13 12.20 -2.72 -10.58
N GLY A 14 12.33 -3.60 -11.58
CA GLY A 14 12.03 -5.03 -11.45
C GLY A 14 10.55 -5.42 -11.61
N ASP A 15 10.31 -6.70 -11.90
CA ASP A 15 9.02 -7.24 -12.34
C ASP A 15 8.08 -7.58 -11.17
N PHE A 16 7.79 -6.62 -10.30
CA PHE A 16 6.85 -6.82 -9.18
C PHE A 16 5.39 -6.93 -9.63
N ALA A 17 5.01 -6.16 -10.65
CA ALA A 17 3.62 -6.03 -11.11
C ALA A 17 3.19 -7.04 -12.20
N THR A 18 3.99 -8.07 -12.48
CA THR A 18 3.73 -9.02 -13.59
C THR A 18 3.36 -10.42 -13.12
N ASP A 19 3.42 -10.70 -11.83
CA ASP A 19 3.18 -12.03 -11.25
C ASP A 19 1.77 -12.09 -10.63
N ALA A 20 0.83 -12.72 -11.35
CA ALA A 20 -0.55 -12.84 -10.88
C ALA A 20 -0.68 -13.83 -9.73
N ASN A 21 0.15 -14.87 -9.70
CA ASN A 21 0.05 -15.94 -8.69
C ASN A 21 0.28 -15.40 -7.29
N LYS A 22 1.31 -14.55 -7.11
CA LYS A 22 1.57 -13.93 -5.80
C LYS A 22 0.42 -13.04 -5.35
N LYS A 23 -0.19 -12.29 -6.28
CA LYS A 23 -1.35 -11.44 -5.96
C LYS A 23 -2.55 -12.27 -5.52
N ILE A 24 -2.85 -13.36 -6.25
CA ILE A 24 -3.91 -14.29 -5.89
C ILE A 24 -3.68 -14.89 -4.50
N ILE A 25 -2.44 -15.27 -4.16
CA ILE A 25 -2.10 -15.77 -2.81
C ILE A 25 -2.41 -14.73 -1.72
N TYR A 26 -2.02 -13.47 -1.89
CA TYR A 26 -2.32 -12.42 -0.91
C TYR A 26 -3.84 -12.13 -0.81
N ILE A 27 -4.55 -12.20 -1.93
CA ILE A 27 -6.01 -12.02 -1.96
C ILE A 27 -6.69 -13.16 -1.19
N LEU A 28 -6.30 -14.41 -1.44
CA LEU A 28 -6.80 -15.58 -0.72
C LEU A 28 -6.49 -15.51 0.78
N LEU A 29 -5.25 -15.15 1.14
CA LEU A 29 -4.86 -14.93 2.53
C LEU A 29 -5.79 -13.92 3.20
N SER A 30 -6.03 -12.77 2.56
CA SER A 30 -6.87 -11.72 3.12
C SER A 30 -8.33 -12.15 3.24
N PHE A 31 -8.84 -12.90 2.27
CA PHE A 31 -10.16 -13.51 2.35
C PHE A 31 -10.29 -14.46 3.55
N PHE A 32 -9.27 -15.29 3.81
CA PHE A 32 -9.24 -16.15 5.00
C PHE A 32 -9.18 -15.34 6.31
N LEU A 33 -8.43 -14.24 6.34
CA LEU A 33 -8.42 -13.33 7.50
C LEU A 33 -9.80 -12.72 7.77
N CYS A 34 -10.51 -12.30 6.71
CA CYS A 34 -11.89 -11.81 6.81
C CYS A 34 -12.85 -12.90 7.31
N LEU A 35 -12.77 -14.12 6.76
CA LEU A 35 -13.58 -15.26 7.20
C LEU A 35 -13.34 -15.59 8.67
N HIS A 36 -12.07 -15.67 9.08
CA HIS A 36 -11.71 -15.96 10.45
C HIS A 36 -12.28 -14.90 11.42
N ASN A 37 -12.14 -13.62 11.08
CA ASN A 37 -12.72 -12.54 11.88
C ASN A 37 -14.25 -12.64 11.94
N SER A 38 -14.89 -12.95 10.82
CA SER A 38 -16.35 -13.08 10.75
C SER A 38 -16.88 -14.23 11.60
N ILE A 39 -16.18 -15.36 11.64
CA ILE A 39 -16.55 -16.51 12.47
C ILE A 39 -16.41 -16.17 13.96
N ILE A 40 -15.32 -15.50 14.37
CA ILE A 40 -15.07 -15.17 15.78
C ILE A 40 -15.99 -14.07 16.28
N ASN A 41 -16.07 -12.95 15.54
CA ASN A 41 -16.73 -11.74 15.99
C ASN A 41 -18.18 -11.63 15.50
N LYS A 42 -18.65 -12.57 14.67
CA LYS A 42 -20.00 -12.59 14.07
C LYS A 42 -20.35 -11.29 13.31
N ASN A 43 -19.34 -10.60 12.78
CA ASN A 43 -19.50 -9.37 12.02
C ASN A 43 -18.90 -9.50 10.62
N MET A 44 -19.32 -8.63 9.69
CA MET A 44 -18.85 -8.61 8.30
C MET A 44 -17.97 -7.40 8.01
N GLU A 45 -17.57 -6.66 9.05
CA GLU A 45 -16.82 -5.41 8.96
C GLU A 45 -15.59 -5.53 8.03
N TYR A 46 -14.80 -6.58 8.21
CA TYR A 46 -13.59 -6.79 7.40
C TYR A 46 -13.92 -7.04 5.93
N PHE A 47 -15.04 -7.71 5.62
CA PHE A 47 -15.47 -7.88 4.23
C PHE A 47 -15.88 -6.56 3.60
N TYR A 48 -16.60 -5.69 4.33
CA TYR A 48 -16.98 -4.36 3.85
C TYR A 48 -15.74 -3.52 3.49
N VAL A 49 -14.75 -3.49 4.38
CA VAL A 49 -13.50 -2.78 4.14
C VAL A 49 -12.74 -3.38 2.97
N MET A 50 -12.59 -4.71 2.91
CA MET A 50 -11.86 -5.39 1.85
C MET A 50 -12.45 -5.08 0.47
N ILE A 51 -13.77 -5.16 0.34
CA ILE A 51 -14.48 -4.89 -0.92
C ILE A 51 -14.38 -3.40 -1.27
N GLY A 52 -14.68 -2.53 -0.31
CA GLY A 52 -14.66 -1.08 -0.49
C GLY A 52 -13.29 -0.56 -0.91
N SER A 53 -12.23 -0.90 -0.17
CA SER A 53 -10.87 -0.47 -0.49
C SER A 53 -10.35 -1.08 -1.80
N SER A 54 -10.76 -2.32 -2.13
CA SER A 54 -10.43 -2.93 -3.43
C SER A 54 -11.04 -2.15 -4.59
N ILE A 55 -12.31 -1.77 -4.50
CA ILE A 55 -13.01 -1.00 -5.56
C ILE A 55 -12.34 0.36 -5.73
N VAL A 56 -12.12 1.09 -4.64
CA VAL A 56 -11.49 2.42 -4.69
C VAL A 56 -10.08 2.32 -5.30
N TRP A 57 -9.27 1.35 -4.88
CA TRP A 57 -7.91 1.20 -5.43
C TRP A 57 -7.92 0.74 -6.88
N THR A 58 -8.85 -0.13 -7.30
CA THR A 58 -9.01 -0.48 -8.72
C THR A 58 -9.32 0.76 -9.57
N ILE A 59 -10.18 1.67 -9.10
CA ILE A 59 -10.47 2.93 -9.80
C ILE A 59 -9.22 3.81 -9.89
N ILE A 60 -8.46 3.94 -8.79
CA ILE A 60 -7.19 4.68 -8.79
C ILE A 60 -6.21 4.07 -9.79
N GLU A 61 -6.05 2.75 -9.81
CA GLU A 61 -5.17 2.05 -10.75
C GLU A 61 -5.60 2.21 -12.21
N LEU A 62 -6.92 2.17 -12.48
CA LEU A 62 -7.46 2.47 -13.81
C LEU A 62 -7.08 3.89 -14.24
N PHE A 63 -7.25 4.88 -13.35
CA PHE A 63 -6.89 6.27 -13.62
C PHE A 63 -5.38 6.44 -13.87
N LEU A 64 -4.52 5.88 -13.01
CA LEU A 64 -3.06 5.94 -13.15
C LEU A 64 -2.57 5.29 -14.44
N ASN A 65 -3.21 4.19 -14.84
CA ASN A 65 -2.91 3.51 -16.09
C ASN A 65 -3.43 4.28 -17.31
N TYR A 66 -4.58 4.95 -17.22
CA TYR A 66 -5.07 5.83 -18.28
C TYR A 66 -4.11 7.00 -18.53
N GLN A 67 -3.63 7.62 -17.46
CA GLN A 67 -2.66 8.73 -17.49
C GLN A 67 -1.21 8.31 -17.83
N GLN A 68 -0.96 7.02 -18.10
CA GLN A 68 0.39 6.46 -18.35
C GLN A 68 1.42 6.71 -17.22
N ILE A 69 0.95 7.09 -16.03
CA ILE A 69 1.81 7.26 -14.83
C ILE A 69 2.28 5.88 -14.34
N ARG A 70 1.40 4.87 -14.44
CA ARG A 70 1.70 3.48 -14.08
C ARG A 70 1.22 2.55 -15.19
N ILE A 71 2.15 2.04 -15.99
CA ILE A 71 1.84 1.09 -17.06
C ILE A 71 1.81 -0.31 -16.48
N ILE A 72 0.61 -0.87 -16.31
CA ILE A 72 0.43 -2.26 -15.90
C ILE A 72 0.63 -3.16 -17.11
N LYS A 73 1.75 -3.89 -17.10
CA LYS A 73 2.02 -4.97 -18.05
C LYS A 73 1.05 -6.14 -17.82
N PRO A 74 0.70 -6.91 -18.86
CA PRO A 74 -0.10 -8.12 -18.68
C PRO A 74 0.59 -9.06 -17.69
N MET A 75 -0.15 -9.44 -16.66
CA MET A 75 0.35 -10.35 -15.62
C MET A 75 0.34 -11.79 -16.14
N LYS A 76 1.26 -12.61 -15.65
CA LYS A 76 1.34 -14.04 -15.97
C LYS A 76 0.79 -14.86 -14.82
N VAL A 77 -0.11 -15.79 -15.14
CA VAL A 77 -0.50 -16.91 -14.28
C VAL A 77 0.29 -18.11 -14.73
N THR A 78 1.07 -18.71 -13.83
CA THR A 78 1.75 -19.98 -14.10
C THR A 78 1.01 -21.10 -13.39
N TRP A 79 0.48 -22.05 -14.17
CA TRP A 79 -0.14 -23.27 -13.66
C TRP A 79 0.48 -24.46 -14.37
N ASN A 80 1.03 -25.42 -13.61
CA ASN A 80 1.64 -26.64 -14.14
C ASN A 80 2.67 -26.38 -15.26
N ASN A 81 3.64 -25.49 -15.01
CA ASN A 81 4.66 -25.01 -15.97
C ASN A 81 4.14 -24.32 -17.25
N GLN A 82 2.83 -24.13 -17.41
CA GLN A 82 2.27 -23.30 -18.47
C GLN A 82 2.04 -21.88 -17.97
N SER A 83 2.60 -20.89 -18.69
CA SER A 83 2.35 -19.47 -18.41
C SER A 83 1.30 -18.92 -19.35
N ARG A 84 0.19 -18.39 -18.82
CA ARG A 84 -0.81 -17.66 -19.60
C ARG A 84 -0.80 -16.19 -19.21
N ASN A 85 -0.82 -15.32 -20.23
CA ASN A 85 -0.96 -13.88 -20.03
C ASN A 85 -2.42 -13.55 -19.72
N LEU A 86 -2.67 -12.86 -18.61
CA LEU A 86 -3.97 -12.34 -18.27
C LEU A 86 -4.29 -11.09 -19.09
N ASN A 87 -5.59 -10.86 -19.28
CA ASN A 87 -6.08 -9.59 -19.78
C ASN A 87 -5.61 -8.45 -18.86
N LYS A 88 -5.19 -7.33 -19.45
CA LYS A 88 -4.71 -6.13 -18.74
C LYS A 88 -5.69 -5.68 -17.65
N TYR A 89 -6.99 -5.65 -17.95
CA TYR A 89 -8.01 -5.21 -16.98
C TYR A 89 -8.13 -6.13 -15.77
N VAL A 90 -7.97 -7.45 -15.97
CA VAL A 90 -7.91 -8.41 -14.86
C VAL A 90 -6.67 -8.15 -14.01
N GLY A 91 -5.54 -7.82 -14.64
CA GLY A 91 -4.33 -7.40 -13.92
C GLY A 91 -4.55 -6.13 -13.08
N ILE A 92 -5.28 -5.13 -13.60
CA ILE A 92 -5.62 -3.92 -12.87
C ILE A 92 -6.52 -4.22 -11.66
N ILE A 93 -7.52 -5.08 -11.83
CA ILE A 93 -8.39 -5.52 -10.73
C ILE A 93 -7.57 -6.26 -9.66
N LEU A 94 -6.75 -7.25 -10.05
CA LEU A 94 -5.88 -7.97 -9.11
C LEU A 94 -4.90 -7.04 -8.38
N GLN A 95 -4.43 -6.00 -9.07
CA GLN A 95 -3.59 -4.96 -8.48
C GLN A 95 -4.36 -4.14 -7.44
N GLY A 96 -5.59 -3.75 -7.76
CA GLY A 96 -6.55 -3.08 -6.88
C GLY A 96 -6.86 -3.86 -5.62
N ILE A 97 -7.26 -5.13 -5.78
CA ILE A 97 -7.60 -6.00 -4.64
C ILE A 97 -6.38 -6.25 -3.77
N GLN A 98 -5.19 -6.45 -4.35
CA GLN A 98 -4.00 -6.72 -3.55
C GLN A 98 -3.46 -5.48 -2.83
N GLU A 99 -3.34 -4.33 -3.49
CA GLU A 99 -2.84 -3.12 -2.83
C GLU A 99 -3.91 -2.47 -1.94
N GLY A 100 -5.14 -2.26 -2.43
CA GLY A 100 -6.21 -1.68 -1.63
C GLY A 100 -6.81 -2.65 -0.62
N GLY A 101 -7.31 -3.80 -1.06
CA GLY A 101 -7.99 -4.79 -0.21
C GLY A 101 -7.05 -5.49 0.77
N ALA A 102 -6.13 -6.29 0.23
CA ALA A 102 -5.33 -7.22 1.02
C ALA A 102 -4.42 -6.52 2.02
N VAL A 103 -3.73 -5.43 1.61
CA VAL A 103 -2.88 -4.68 2.53
C VAL A 103 -3.72 -4.07 3.66
N THR A 104 -4.87 -3.47 3.35
CA THR A 104 -5.81 -2.92 4.37
C THR A 104 -6.20 -3.97 5.39
N ILE A 105 -6.59 -5.17 4.95
CA ILE A 105 -6.98 -6.26 5.85
C ILE A 105 -5.81 -6.79 6.66
N ILE A 106 -4.61 -6.92 6.08
CA ILE A 106 -3.43 -7.34 6.82
C ILE A 106 -3.14 -6.34 7.96
N GLY A 107 -3.10 -5.04 7.67
CA GLY A 107 -2.84 -4.03 8.69
C GLY A 107 -3.93 -3.96 9.76
N LEU A 108 -5.20 -4.05 9.36
CA LEU A 108 -6.32 -4.05 10.31
C LEU A 108 -6.34 -5.32 11.18
N TYR A 109 -6.19 -6.50 10.57
CA TYR A 109 -6.27 -7.78 11.27
C TYR A 109 -5.19 -7.92 12.35
N PHE A 110 -3.94 -7.58 12.00
CA PHE A 110 -2.82 -7.65 12.94
C PHE A 110 -2.78 -6.43 13.88
N GLY A 111 -3.32 -5.28 13.46
CA GLY A 111 -3.56 -4.13 14.34
C GLY A 111 -4.56 -4.44 15.45
N ASP A 112 -5.71 -5.05 15.13
CA ASP A 112 -6.71 -5.44 16.13
C ASP A 112 -6.18 -6.48 17.14
N ARG A 113 -5.13 -7.23 16.75
CA ARG A 113 -4.51 -8.31 17.54
C ARG A 113 -3.07 -7.99 17.93
N PHE A 114 -2.73 -6.70 17.99
CA PHE A 114 -1.36 -6.23 18.15
C PHE A 114 -0.65 -6.84 19.38
N TYR A 115 -1.39 -7.00 20.48
CA TYR A 115 -0.84 -7.44 21.77
C TYR A 115 -0.94 -8.95 22.02
N ILE A 116 -1.46 -9.75 21.08
CA ILE A 116 -1.61 -11.19 21.24
C ILE A 116 -0.44 -11.90 20.55
N GLY A 117 0.47 -12.47 21.34
CA GLY A 117 1.73 -13.06 20.85
C GLY A 117 1.57 -14.13 19.77
N PHE A 118 0.51 -14.95 19.84
CA PHE A 118 0.20 -15.95 18.82
C PHE A 118 0.04 -15.32 17.42
N TYR A 119 -0.75 -14.25 17.30
CA TYR A 119 -0.95 -13.56 16.02
C TYR A 119 0.29 -12.79 15.59
N GLN A 120 1.08 -12.27 16.53
CA GLN A 120 2.36 -11.66 16.20
C GLN A 120 3.36 -12.66 15.60
N CYS A 121 3.37 -13.91 16.07
CA CYS A 121 4.17 -14.97 15.44
C CYS A 121 3.77 -15.19 13.98
N PHE A 122 2.46 -15.32 13.70
CA PHE A 122 1.96 -15.41 12.31
C PHE A 122 2.30 -14.18 11.47
N TYR A 123 2.23 -13.00 12.07
CA TYR A 123 2.56 -11.76 11.39
C TYR A 123 4.03 -11.72 10.96
N HIS A 124 4.95 -12.10 11.85
CA HIS A 124 6.37 -12.18 11.55
C HIS A 124 6.70 -13.29 10.57
N LEU A 125 5.97 -14.41 10.59
CA LEU A 125 6.09 -15.47 9.58
C LEU A 125 5.67 -14.95 8.20
N LEU A 126 4.58 -14.18 8.11
CA LEU A 126 4.15 -13.52 6.87
C LEU A 126 5.22 -12.54 6.36
N ILE A 127 5.75 -11.69 7.24
CA ILE A 127 6.83 -10.76 6.91
C ILE A 127 8.06 -11.53 6.42
N PHE A 128 8.48 -12.57 7.14
CA PHE A 128 9.61 -13.42 6.74
C PHE A 128 9.38 -14.04 5.36
N TYR A 129 8.18 -14.55 5.07
CA TYR A 129 7.82 -15.04 3.74
C TYR A 129 7.96 -13.96 2.66
N MET A 130 7.48 -12.73 2.92
CA MET A 130 7.66 -11.59 2.01
C MET A 130 9.13 -11.28 1.76
N VAL A 131 9.93 -11.23 2.82
CA VAL A 131 11.38 -10.97 2.79
C VAL A 131 12.09 -12.02 1.93
N VAL A 132 11.89 -13.31 2.20
CA VAL A 132 12.49 -14.42 1.44
C VAL A 132 12.11 -14.35 -0.04
N ASN A 133 10.85 -14.04 -0.34
CA ASN A 133 10.38 -13.89 -1.71
C ASN A 133 11.03 -12.73 -2.46
N MET A 134 11.31 -11.62 -1.78
CA MET A 134 12.05 -10.50 -2.35
C MET A 134 13.52 -10.85 -2.56
N PHE A 135 14.13 -11.58 -1.62
CA PHE A 135 15.52 -12.01 -1.76
C PHE A 135 15.76 -12.94 -2.96
N LYS A 136 14.79 -13.82 -3.25
CA LYS A 136 14.82 -14.74 -4.41
C LYS A 136 14.62 -14.04 -5.76
N LYS A 137 14.04 -12.84 -5.80
CA LYS A 137 13.88 -12.11 -7.07
C LYS A 137 15.21 -11.49 -7.48
N GLN A 138 15.55 -11.62 -8.77
CA GLN A 138 16.69 -10.93 -9.36
C GLN A 138 16.36 -9.44 -9.56
N SER A 139 17.32 -8.58 -9.26
CA SER A 139 17.25 -7.15 -9.55
C SER A 139 17.36 -6.93 -11.06
N ASN A 140 16.48 -6.09 -11.60
CA ASN A 140 16.60 -5.59 -12.96
C ASN A 140 16.61 -4.07 -12.89
N THR A 141 17.60 -3.43 -13.50
CA THR A 141 17.78 -1.97 -13.50
C THR A 141 16.80 -1.26 -14.44
N LYS A 142 15.99 -2.00 -15.22
CA LYS A 142 14.97 -1.42 -16.08
C LYS A 142 13.91 -0.70 -15.25
N THR A 143 13.81 0.62 -15.47
CA THR A 143 12.79 1.47 -14.86
C THR A 143 11.41 1.10 -15.39
N LEU A 144 10.48 0.79 -14.49
CA LEU A 144 9.08 0.49 -14.84
C LEU A 144 8.14 1.65 -14.54
N SER A 145 8.42 2.41 -13.48
CA SER A 145 7.64 3.60 -13.14
C SER A 145 8.53 4.63 -12.49
N LYS A 146 8.34 5.89 -12.86
CA LYS A 146 8.94 7.07 -12.20
C LYS A 146 7.80 8.01 -11.85
N ARG A 147 7.57 8.22 -10.56
CA ARG A 147 6.51 9.13 -10.09
C ARG A 147 7.10 10.24 -9.23
N GLN A 148 6.59 11.45 -9.41
CA GLN A 148 6.92 12.58 -8.55
C GLN A 148 5.97 12.57 -7.34
N ILE A 149 6.51 12.63 -6.13
CA ILE A 149 5.70 12.55 -4.90
C ILE A 149 5.16 13.90 -4.44
N ASN A 150 5.90 14.98 -4.70
CA ASN A 150 5.59 16.32 -4.20
C ASN A 150 4.90 17.21 -5.24
N THR A 151 4.08 16.63 -6.11
CA THR A 151 3.24 17.44 -7.01
C THR A 151 2.17 18.16 -6.17
N PRO A 152 1.75 19.38 -6.54
CA PRO A 152 0.72 20.10 -5.80
C PRO A 152 -0.57 19.28 -5.62
N GLY A 153 -0.98 18.51 -6.64
CA GLY A 153 -2.13 17.62 -6.56
C GLY A 153 -1.94 16.48 -5.56
N SER A 154 -0.78 15.82 -5.55
CA SER A 154 -0.45 14.76 -4.58
C SER A 154 -0.47 15.28 -3.14
N LEU A 155 0.18 16.43 -2.91
CA LEU A 155 0.22 17.06 -1.59
C LEU A 155 -1.16 17.53 -1.13
N CYS A 156 -1.97 18.09 -2.03
CA CYS A 156 -3.35 18.50 -1.73
C CYS A 156 -4.23 17.29 -1.36
N LEU A 157 -4.17 16.21 -2.15
CA LEU A 157 -4.91 14.99 -1.85
C LEU A 157 -4.49 14.39 -0.51
N MET A 158 -3.18 14.28 -0.24
CA MET A 158 -2.73 13.71 1.02
C MET A 158 -2.98 14.62 2.23
N GLY A 159 -2.90 15.93 2.06
CA GLY A 159 -3.36 16.91 3.04
C GLY A 159 -4.84 16.75 3.35
N SER A 160 -5.70 16.64 2.33
CA SER A 160 -7.14 16.46 2.50
C SER A 160 -7.49 15.14 3.21
N ALA A 161 -6.82 14.03 2.86
CA ALA A 161 -7.00 12.74 3.53
C ALA A 161 -6.58 12.81 5.00
N THR A 162 -5.46 13.49 5.30
CA THR A 162 -4.99 13.68 6.68
C THR A 162 -5.98 14.50 7.50
N ILE A 163 -6.48 15.62 6.95
CA ILE A 163 -7.48 16.46 7.60
C ILE A 163 -8.77 15.67 7.82
N PHE A 164 -9.25 14.97 6.79
CA PHE A 164 -10.45 14.12 6.88
C PHE A 164 -10.31 13.08 7.99
N ASN A 165 -9.20 12.33 8.01
CA ASN A 165 -8.96 11.32 9.05
C ASN A 165 -8.91 11.94 10.43
N THR A 166 -8.28 13.10 10.58
CA THR A 166 -8.22 13.82 11.86
C THR A 166 -9.61 14.25 12.33
N LEU A 167 -10.43 14.81 11.43
CA LEU A 167 -11.81 15.22 11.76
C LEU A 167 -12.69 14.04 12.15
N VAL A 168 -12.60 12.93 11.42
CA VAL A 168 -13.36 11.71 11.72
C VAL A 168 -12.94 11.12 13.06
N LEU A 169 -11.63 11.08 13.35
CA LEU A 169 -11.06 10.62 14.61
C LEU A 169 -11.52 11.47 15.80
N LEU A 170 -11.54 12.80 15.64
CA LEU A 170 -12.03 13.73 16.68
C LEU A 170 -13.52 13.51 16.98
N ASN A 171 -14.32 13.19 15.96
CA ASN A 171 -15.75 12.91 16.12
C ASN A 171 -16.03 11.50 16.66
N ASN A 172 -15.07 10.57 16.54
CA ASN A 172 -15.24 9.15 16.92
C ASN A 172 -14.08 8.66 17.81
N PRO A 173 -13.91 9.21 19.03
CA PRO A 173 -12.75 8.93 19.87
C PRO A 173 -12.63 7.45 20.30
N SER A 174 -13.73 6.70 20.30
CA SER A 174 -13.73 5.24 20.57
C SER A 174 -12.88 4.45 19.56
N HIS A 175 -12.70 4.97 18.34
CA HIS A 175 -11.95 4.34 17.27
C HIS A 175 -10.44 4.61 17.35
N PHE A 176 -10.00 5.55 18.18
CA PHE A 176 -8.61 6.03 18.22
C PHE A 176 -7.58 4.92 18.37
N TYR A 177 -7.76 4.06 19.37
CA TYR A 177 -6.81 2.98 19.65
C TYR A 177 -6.72 1.99 18.49
N ARG A 178 -7.86 1.72 17.86
CA ARG A 178 -7.97 0.77 16.77
C ARG A 178 -7.32 1.29 15.48
N GLU A 179 -7.57 2.55 15.13
CA GLU A 179 -6.91 3.25 14.03
C GLU A 179 -5.39 3.35 14.24
N LEU A 180 -4.95 3.68 15.46
CA LEU A 180 -3.54 3.75 15.81
C LEU A 180 -2.84 2.39 15.65
N ASN A 181 -3.47 1.29 16.10
CA ASN A 181 -2.89 -0.04 15.95
C ASN A 181 -2.82 -0.47 14.49
N MET A 182 -3.85 -0.17 13.68
CA MET A 182 -3.82 -0.40 12.24
C MET A 182 -2.70 0.41 11.59
N PHE A 183 -2.57 1.70 11.93
CA PHE A 183 -1.49 2.57 11.45
C PHE A 183 -0.11 2.01 11.78
N MET A 184 0.12 1.62 13.04
CA MET A 184 1.40 1.06 13.48
C MET A 184 1.71 -0.26 12.77
N SER A 185 0.72 -1.15 12.61
CA SER A 185 0.87 -2.38 11.85
C SER A 185 1.26 -2.08 10.40
N MET A 186 0.57 -1.16 9.72
CA MET A 186 0.86 -0.78 8.35
C MET A 186 2.26 -0.20 8.17
N VAL A 187 2.63 0.75 9.03
CA VAL A 187 3.96 1.37 9.01
C VAL A 187 5.04 0.32 9.26
N TYR A 188 4.82 -0.63 10.16
CA TYR A 188 5.78 -1.68 10.46
C TYR A 188 6.08 -2.59 9.25
N ILE A 189 5.06 -3.23 8.67
CA ILE A 189 5.25 -4.13 7.51
C ILE A 189 5.79 -3.39 6.29
N SER A 190 5.30 -2.18 6.04
CA SER A 190 5.73 -1.37 4.88
C SER A 190 7.14 -0.81 5.05
N SER A 191 7.58 -0.51 6.28
CA SER A 191 8.97 -0.12 6.56
C SER A 191 9.93 -1.25 6.21
N ILE A 192 9.66 -2.47 6.69
CA ILE A 192 10.50 -3.65 6.41
C ILE A 192 10.55 -3.91 4.90
N TRP A 193 9.39 -3.92 4.24
CA TRP A 193 9.31 -4.09 2.79
C TRP A 193 10.09 -3.00 2.04
N THR A 194 9.95 -1.73 2.45
CA THR A 194 10.60 -0.59 1.80
C THR A 194 12.11 -0.67 1.93
N ILE A 195 12.62 -0.99 3.13
CA ILE A 195 14.05 -1.17 3.39
C ILE A 195 14.63 -2.26 2.48
N ILE A 196 13.99 -3.44 2.43
CA ILE A 196 14.46 -4.55 1.59
C ILE A 196 14.37 -4.18 0.10
N SER A 197 13.31 -3.49 -0.31
CA SER A 197 13.12 -3.06 -1.70
C SER A 197 14.19 -2.08 -2.15
N TYR A 198 14.65 -1.22 -1.24
CA TYR A 198 15.71 -0.26 -1.48
C TYR A 198 17.06 -0.96 -1.62
N TYR A 199 17.42 -1.85 -0.68
CA TYR A 199 18.67 -2.63 -0.74
C TYR A 199 18.75 -3.56 -1.96
N LYS A 200 17.62 -4.08 -2.43
CA LYS A 200 17.54 -4.90 -3.65
C LYS A 200 17.46 -4.09 -4.94
N GLU A 201 17.54 -2.76 -4.85
CA GLU A 201 17.39 -1.85 -5.97
C GLU A 201 16.07 -2.01 -6.74
N PHE A 202 15.01 -2.51 -6.11
CA PHE A 202 13.65 -2.49 -6.65
C PHE A 202 12.97 -1.13 -6.49
N ARG A 203 13.51 -0.30 -5.59
CA ARG A 203 13.06 1.06 -5.32
C ARG A 203 14.26 1.97 -5.24
N LYS A 204 14.27 3.02 -6.08
CA LYS A 204 15.31 4.05 -6.10
C LYS A 204 14.68 5.41 -5.88
N VAL A 205 15.47 6.36 -5.38
CA VAL A 205 15.06 7.73 -5.14
C VAL A 205 15.90 8.64 -6.02
N GLN A 206 15.27 9.63 -6.65
CA GLN A 206 15.96 10.66 -7.41
C GLN A 206 15.48 12.04 -6.99
N VAL A 207 16.42 12.93 -6.72
CA VAL A 207 16.15 14.33 -6.33
C VAL A 207 16.67 15.25 -7.42
N HIS A 208 15.80 16.08 -7.98
CA HIS A 208 16.18 17.11 -8.93
C HIS A 208 16.08 18.47 -8.23
N LEU A 209 17.21 19.14 -8.05
CA LEU A 209 17.29 20.46 -7.44
C LEU A 209 17.05 21.53 -8.51
N CYS A 210 16.23 22.52 -8.19
CA CYS A 210 16.06 23.69 -9.06
C CYS A 210 17.19 24.70 -8.75
N ASN A 211 18.07 24.95 -9.72
CA ASN A 211 19.07 26.00 -9.63
C ASN A 211 19.00 26.85 -10.92
N ASP A 212 18.71 28.15 -10.78
CA ASP A 212 18.58 29.10 -11.90
C ASP A 212 17.71 28.59 -13.08
N ASN A 213 16.49 28.11 -12.78
CA ASN A 213 15.52 27.52 -13.73
C ASN A 213 16.01 26.24 -14.45
N LYS A 214 17.14 25.64 -14.04
CA LYS A 214 17.62 24.34 -14.52
C LYS A 214 17.51 23.30 -13.42
N TYR A 215 17.12 22.09 -13.80
CA TYR A 215 17.04 20.96 -12.88
C TYR A 215 18.33 20.13 -12.95
N ILE A 216 19.05 20.04 -11.84
CA ILE A 216 20.25 19.21 -11.71
C ILE A 216 19.89 17.98 -10.86
N CYS A 217 20.21 16.78 -11.36
CA CYS A 217 20.05 15.56 -10.57
C CYS A 217 21.11 15.54 -9.48
N ARG A 218 20.68 15.52 -8.22
CA ARG A 218 21.58 15.37 -7.08
C ARG A 218 22.12 13.93 -7.06
N SER A 219 23.37 13.77 -6.61
CA SER A 219 23.92 12.45 -6.32
C SER A 219 23.14 11.76 -5.20
N ASP A 220 23.15 10.44 -5.21
CA ASP A 220 22.41 9.62 -4.25
C ASP A 220 22.84 9.97 -2.82
N ASN A 221 21.86 10.36 -2.01
CA ASN A 221 22.03 10.72 -0.60
C ASN A 221 21.09 9.86 0.25
N LEU A 222 21.65 9.17 1.25
CA LEU A 222 20.89 8.31 2.16
C LEU A 222 19.81 9.09 2.93
N LEU A 223 20.08 10.34 3.31
CA LEU A 223 19.11 11.17 4.02
C LEU A 223 17.91 11.50 3.12
N ASP A 224 18.16 11.84 1.86
CA ASP A 224 17.08 12.12 0.90
C ASP A 224 16.24 10.86 0.64
N ALA A 225 16.90 9.70 0.51
CA ALA A 225 16.22 8.42 0.38
C ALA A 225 15.36 8.10 1.61
N PHE A 226 15.89 8.30 2.82
CA PHE A 226 15.17 8.08 4.07
C PHE A 226 13.93 8.97 4.19
N LEU A 227 14.04 10.27 3.89
CA LEU A 227 12.91 11.20 3.97
C LEU A 227 11.82 10.87 2.94
N ILE A 228 12.21 10.59 1.70
CA ILE A 228 11.27 10.33 0.60
C ILE A 228 10.56 8.99 0.78
N LEU A 229 11.29 7.94 1.20
CA LEU A 229 10.71 6.63 1.47
C LEU A 229 9.94 6.62 2.80
N GLY A 230 10.35 7.41 3.79
CA GLY A 230 9.62 7.62 5.03
C GLY A 230 8.27 8.31 4.77
N TYR A 231 8.23 9.30 3.89
CA TYR A 231 6.98 9.91 3.44
C TYR A 231 6.03 8.90 2.79
N ASP A 232 6.54 8.06 1.88
CA ASP A 232 5.78 6.98 1.23
C ASP A 232 5.16 6.02 2.25
N VAL A 233 5.94 5.59 3.25
CA VAL A 233 5.49 4.68 4.30
C VAL A 233 4.47 5.31 5.25
N ILE A 234 4.74 6.53 5.74
CA ILE A 234 3.90 7.15 6.77
C ILE A 234 2.62 7.72 6.17
N PHE A 235 2.72 8.50 5.09
CA PHE A 235 1.59 9.23 4.53
C PHE A 235 0.84 8.41 3.49
N GLU A 236 1.53 7.87 2.49
CA GLU A 236 0.86 7.19 1.38
C GLU A 236 0.43 5.76 1.69
N ILE A 237 1.03 5.13 2.70
CA ILE A 237 0.59 3.83 3.21
C ILE A 237 -0.13 4.01 4.55
N GLY A 238 0.52 4.56 5.57
CA GLY A 238 -0.10 4.71 6.90
C GLY A 238 -1.39 5.53 6.86
N ILE A 239 -1.30 6.83 6.58
CA ILE A 239 -2.46 7.73 6.63
C ILE A 239 -3.47 7.44 5.52
N ALA A 240 -3.01 7.18 4.30
CA ALA A 240 -3.93 6.89 3.19
C ALA A 240 -4.82 5.67 3.50
N TYR A 241 -4.30 4.63 4.16
CA TYR A 241 -5.08 3.42 4.45
C TYR A 241 -5.99 3.57 5.68
N ILE A 242 -5.66 4.46 6.63
CA ILE A 242 -6.63 4.89 7.65
C ILE A 242 -7.89 5.48 7.00
N THR A 243 -7.76 6.13 5.84
CA THR A 243 -8.92 6.64 5.10
C THR A 243 -9.91 5.53 4.74
N PHE A 244 -9.43 4.31 4.41
CA PHE A 244 -10.33 3.17 4.18
C PHE A 244 -11.03 2.71 5.45
N TYR A 245 -10.33 2.74 6.59
CA TYR A 245 -10.96 2.50 7.90
C TYR A 245 -12.12 3.49 8.10
N ASN A 246 -11.85 4.78 7.94
CA ASN A 246 -12.82 5.84 8.20
C ASN A 246 -14.01 5.84 7.24
N ILE A 247 -13.79 5.50 5.97
CA ILE A 247 -14.87 5.43 4.98
C ILE A 247 -15.76 4.19 5.16
N PHE A 248 -15.20 3.04 5.57
CA PHE A 248 -15.92 1.76 5.51
C PHE A 248 -16.27 1.16 6.87
N ILE A 249 -15.51 1.41 7.93
CA ILE A 249 -15.76 0.83 9.27
C ILE A 249 -16.71 1.68 10.08
N ILE A 250 -16.44 2.99 10.20
CA ILE A 250 -17.24 3.87 11.05
C ILE A 250 -18.71 3.91 10.60
N PRO A 251 -19.03 4.07 9.30
CA PRO A 251 -20.41 3.99 8.84
C PRO A 251 -21.04 2.61 9.06
N TYR A 252 -20.28 1.52 8.92
CA TYR A 252 -20.78 0.17 9.16
C TYR A 252 -21.19 -0.03 10.63
N ASN A 253 -20.40 0.47 11.57
CA ASN A 253 -20.71 0.37 12.99
C ASN A 253 -21.95 1.18 13.36
N HIS A 254 -22.10 2.41 12.84
CA HIS A 254 -23.33 3.18 13.02
C HIS A 254 -24.57 2.46 12.48
N ILE A 255 -24.46 1.76 11.33
CA ILE A 255 -25.56 0.97 10.78
C ILE A 255 -25.93 -0.19 11.70
N ILE A 256 -24.95 -0.86 12.32
CA ILE A 256 -25.22 -1.95 13.27
C ILE A 256 -25.85 -1.42 14.55
N GLU A 257 -25.31 -0.35 15.13
CA GLU A 257 -25.81 0.23 16.39
C GLU A 257 -27.25 0.76 16.26
N SER A 258 -27.66 1.13 15.03
CA SER A 258 -29.03 1.58 14.74
C SER A 258 -30.07 0.46 14.56
N LYS A 259 -29.66 -0.82 14.57
CA LYS A 259 -30.53 -2.00 14.38
C LYS A 259 -30.71 -2.79 15.67
#